data_AF-A0A932Y103-F1
#
_entry.id   AF-A0A932Y103-F1
#
_cell.length_a   1.000
_cell.length_b   1.000
_cell.length_c   1.000
_cell.angle_alpha   90.00
_cell.angle_beta   90.00
_cell.angle_gamma   90.00
#
_symmetry.space_group_name_H-M   'P 1'
#
loop_
_entity.id
_entity.type
_entity.pdbx_description
1 polymer ?
#
loop_
_entity_poly.entity_id
_entity_poly.type
_entity_poly.pdbx_seq_one_letter_code
_entity_poly.pdbx_strand_id
1 'polypeptide(L)'
;MSRSLKKGPFIDPKLAKKISALGSDDRTAIKTWARASTIAPEFVGRTIAIHNGRTHMPVFITENMVGHKLGEFAPTRKFKVHGGKLAKSEETAESQKSAARTSAEAVKKPAEAEPTTETVTTETAPAEETA
;
A
#
# COMPACT_ATOMS: atom_id res chain seq x y z
N MET A 1 20.87 -6.13 -2.61
CA MET A 1 22.17 -5.51 -2.25
C MET A 1 22.01 -3.99 -2.28
N SER A 2 22.41 -3.32 -1.20
CA SER A 2 22.36 -1.86 -1.09
C SER A 2 23.55 -1.23 -1.83
N ARG A 3 23.36 0.00 -2.33
CA ARG A 3 24.47 0.83 -2.82
C ARG A 3 25.26 1.35 -1.62
N SER A 4 26.54 1.67 -1.84
CA SER A 4 27.36 2.36 -0.84
C SER A 4 26.71 3.68 -0.42
N LEU A 5 26.70 3.94 0.91
CA LEU A 5 26.11 5.13 1.53
C LEU A 5 26.57 6.45 0.89
N LYS A 6 27.86 6.54 0.52
CA LYS A 6 28.46 7.74 -0.11
C LYS A 6 27.82 8.12 -1.45
N LYS A 7 27.20 7.16 -2.17
CA LYS A 7 26.63 7.37 -3.52
C LYS A 7 25.14 7.74 -3.51
N GLY A 8 24.48 7.64 -2.36
CA GLY A 8 23.05 7.91 -2.23
C GLY A 8 22.12 6.91 -2.96
N PRO A 9 20.80 7.06 -2.78
CA PRO A 9 19.80 6.29 -3.50
C PRO A 9 19.83 6.63 -4.98
N PHE A 10 19.73 5.60 -5.83
CA PHE A 10 19.67 5.80 -7.28
C PHE A 10 18.22 5.97 -7.73
N ILE A 11 17.96 6.99 -8.54
CA ILE A 11 16.69 7.24 -9.21
C ILE A 11 16.99 7.56 -10.68
N ASP A 12 16.29 6.91 -11.60
CA ASP A 12 16.40 7.23 -13.01
C ASP A 12 15.91 8.67 -13.30
N PRO A 13 16.67 9.48 -14.06
CA PRO A 13 16.34 10.88 -14.28
C PRO A 13 15.04 11.08 -15.06
N LYS A 14 14.65 10.14 -15.94
CA LYS A 14 13.37 10.24 -16.67
C LYS A 14 12.20 9.96 -15.72
N LEU A 15 12.37 9.03 -14.79
CA LEU A 15 11.37 8.75 -13.77
C LEU A 15 11.20 9.93 -12.81
N ALA A 16 12.31 10.49 -12.32
CA ALA A 16 12.29 11.66 -11.44
C ALA A 16 11.57 12.85 -12.10
N LYS A 17 11.93 13.17 -13.35
CA LYS A 17 11.27 14.26 -14.11
C LYS A 17 9.77 14.07 -14.27
N LYS A 18 9.32 12.84 -14.56
CA LYS A 18 7.88 12.55 -14.67
C LYS A 18 7.17 12.80 -13.35
N ILE A 19 7.75 12.33 -12.26
CA ILE A 19 7.13 12.45 -10.94
C ILE A 19 7.10 13.91 -10.46
N SER A 20 8.15 14.67 -10.70
CA SER A 20 8.18 16.11 -10.39
C SER A 20 7.25 16.96 -11.26
N ALA A 21 6.89 16.48 -12.46
CA ALA A 21 5.96 17.17 -13.35
C ALA A 21 4.48 16.95 -12.99
N LEU A 22 4.19 15.94 -12.16
CA LEU A 22 2.84 15.68 -11.66
C LEU A 22 2.60 16.50 -10.38
N GLY A 23 1.37 16.99 -10.23
CA GLY A 23 0.92 17.60 -8.98
C GLY A 23 0.79 16.58 -7.84
N SER A 24 0.60 17.08 -6.63
CA SER A 24 0.37 16.28 -5.42
C SER A 24 -0.85 15.35 -5.54
N ASP A 25 -1.91 15.82 -6.21
CA ASP A 25 -3.20 15.13 -6.29
C ASP A 25 -3.36 14.25 -7.54
N ASP A 26 -2.37 14.27 -8.43
CA ASP A 26 -2.43 13.54 -9.70
C ASP A 26 -2.17 12.04 -9.49
N ARG A 27 -3.24 11.25 -9.63
CA ARG A 27 -3.20 9.79 -9.47
C ARG A 27 -2.86 9.04 -10.76
N THR A 28 -2.26 9.72 -11.74
CA THR A 28 -1.99 9.13 -13.05
C THR A 28 -0.96 7.99 -12.94
N ALA A 29 -1.21 6.88 -13.63
CA ALA A 29 -0.34 5.71 -13.57
C ALA A 29 0.92 5.93 -14.42
N ILE A 30 2.09 6.03 -13.77
CA ILE A 30 3.36 6.28 -14.45
C ILE A 30 3.98 4.97 -14.91
N LYS A 31 4.12 4.77 -16.21
CA LYS A 31 4.82 3.61 -16.78
C LYS A 31 6.35 3.77 -16.67
N THR A 32 7.01 2.74 -16.17
CA THR A 32 8.47 2.73 -15.98
C THR A 32 9.12 1.38 -16.33
N TRP A 33 10.29 1.47 -16.95
CA TRP A 33 11.23 0.37 -17.13
C TRP A 33 12.38 0.41 -16.11
N ALA A 34 12.49 1.49 -15.35
CA ALA A 34 13.59 1.75 -14.43
C ALA A 34 13.42 0.96 -13.10
N ARG A 35 13.50 -0.38 -13.19
CA ARG A 35 13.37 -1.29 -12.03
C ARG A 35 14.48 -1.12 -10.99
N ALA A 36 15.61 -0.54 -11.38
CA ALA A 36 16.75 -0.28 -10.50
C ALA A 36 16.58 0.98 -9.63
N SER A 37 15.56 1.80 -9.89
CA SER A 37 15.28 2.99 -9.09
C SER A 37 14.82 2.63 -7.69
N THR A 38 15.30 3.40 -6.73
CA THR A 38 14.91 3.34 -5.32
C THR A 38 13.64 4.15 -5.14
N ILE A 39 12.74 3.67 -4.29
CA ILE A 39 11.53 4.42 -3.93
C ILE A 39 11.94 5.56 -3.01
N ALA A 40 11.77 6.79 -3.51
CA ALA A 40 11.93 8.01 -2.75
C ALA A 40 10.63 8.36 -2.01
N PRO A 41 10.68 9.15 -0.93
CA PRO A 41 9.48 9.65 -0.24
C PRO A 41 8.49 10.36 -1.18
N GLU A 42 9.00 11.07 -2.20
CA GLU A 42 8.20 11.75 -3.22
C GLU A 42 7.27 10.82 -4.03
N PHE A 43 7.49 9.50 -3.96
CA PHE A 43 6.71 8.53 -4.74
C PHE A 43 5.49 8.01 -3.99
N VAL A 44 5.40 8.28 -2.68
CA VAL A 44 4.30 7.82 -1.83
C VAL A 44 2.98 8.40 -2.33
N GLY A 45 1.94 7.57 -2.41
CA GLY A 45 0.63 7.99 -2.92
C GLY A 45 0.50 8.00 -4.45
N ARG A 46 1.56 7.65 -5.18
CA ARG A 46 1.53 7.54 -6.64
C ARG A 46 1.42 6.08 -7.09
N THR A 47 0.76 5.85 -8.22
CA THR A 47 0.69 4.53 -8.85
C THR A 47 1.77 4.42 -9.92
N ILE A 48 2.70 3.48 -9.76
CA ILE A 48 3.78 3.24 -10.71
C ILE A 48 3.55 1.89 -11.39
N ALA A 49 3.46 1.91 -12.72
CA ALA A 49 3.31 0.73 -13.54
C ALA A 49 4.69 0.20 -13.95
N ILE A 50 5.16 -0.84 -13.26
CA ILE A 50 6.53 -1.36 -13.33
C ILE A 50 6.61 -2.48 -14.36
N HIS A 51 7.52 -2.37 -15.32
CA HIS A 51 7.71 -3.39 -16.34
C HIS A 51 8.34 -4.66 -15.75
N ASN A 52 7.72 -5.83 -15.95
CA ASN A 52 8.23 -7.13 -15.49
C ASN A 52 8.91 -7.97 -16.58
N GLY A 53 9.07 -7.42 -17.79
CA GLY A 53 9.58 -8.12 -18.98
C GLY A 53 8.51 -8.47 -20.01
N ARG A 54 7.23 -8.39 -19.65
CA ARG A 54 6.10 -8.67 -20.57
C ARG A 54 5.03 -7.60 -20.46
N THR A 55 4.64 -7.25 -19.23
CA THR A 55 3.57 -6.31 -18.94
C THR A 55 4.04 -5.28 -17.90
N HIS A 56 3.30 -4.18 -17.79
CA HIS A 56 3.48 -3.23 -16.70
C HIS A 56 2.50 -3.57 -15.58
N MET A 57 3.00 -3.90 -14.40
CA MET A 57 2.19 -4.16 -13.21
C MET A 57 1.97 -2.84 -12.46
N PRO A 58 0.73 -2.35 -12.31
CA PRO A 58 0.45 -1.16 -11.50
C PRO A 58 0.63 -1.48 -10.02
N VAL A 59 1.52 -0.74 -9.36
CA VAL A 59 1.78 -0.83 -7.93
C VAL A 59 1.51 0.52 -7.30
N PHE A 60 0.61 0.56 -6.31
CA PHE A 60 0.38 1.74 -5.49
C PHE A 60 1.44 1.80 -4.39
N ILE A 61 2.14 2.93 -4.27
CA ILE A 61 3.28 3.08 -3.36
C ILE A 61 2.82 3.60 -2.01
N THR A 62 3.15 2.85 -0.96
CA THR A 62 2.95 3.20 0.45
C THR A 62 4.26 3.59 1.12
N GLU A 63 4.20 4.23 2.29
CA GLU A 63 5.37 4.70 3.04
C GLU A 63 6.35 3.57 3.41
N ASN A 64 5.81 2.40 3.75
CA ASN A 64 6.60 1.21 4.11
C ASN A 64 7.48 0.70 2.95
N MET A 65 7.24 1.15 1.72
CA MET A 65 8.01 0.75 0.54
C MET A 65 9.22 1.67 0.29
N VAL A 66 9.36 2.77 1.03
CA VAL A 66 10.49 3.71 0.87
C VAL A 66 11.81 3.00 1.17
N GLY A 67 12.82 3.24 0.33
CA GLY A 67 14.14 2.59 0.43
C GLY A 67 14.26 1.27 -0.34
N HIS A 68 13.14 0.62 -0.68
CA HIS A 68 13.14 -0.57 -1.55
C HIS A 68 13.36 -0.21 -3.02
N LYS A 69 13.67 -1.21 -3.84
CA LYS A 69 13.77 -1.05 -5.29
C LYS A 69 12.43 -1.35 -5.96
N LEU A 70 12.07 -0.58 -6.98
CA LEU A 70 10.84 -0.82 -7.75
C LEU A 70 10.77 -2.26 -8.31
N GLY A 71 11.92 -2.83 -8.69
CA GLY A 71 11.97 -4.19 -9.21
C GLY A 71 11.50 -5.29 -8.24
N GLU A 72 11.51 -5.04 -6.93
CA GLU A 72 11.09 -6.00 -5.89
C GLU A 72 9.59 -6.26 -5.92
N PHE A 73 8.80 -5.27 -6.35
CA PHE A 73 7.34 -5.34 -6.39
C PHE A 73 6.79 -5.89 -7.71
N ALA A 74 7.65 -6.25 -8.66
CA ALA A 74 7.28 -6.75 -9.98
C ALA A 74 7.99 -8.09 -10.29
N PRO A 75 7.37 -9.24 -9.98
CA PRO A 75 7.96 -10.54 -10.23
C PRO A 75 8.13 -10.81 -11.73
N THR A 76 9.30 -11.30 -12.13
CA THR A 76 9.67 -11.49 -13.55
C THR A 76 9.49 -12.91 -14.07
N ARG A 77 9.51 -13.90 -13.17
CA ARG A 77 9.32 -15.31 -13.51
C ARG A 77 8.06 -15.81 -12.82
N LYS A 78 7.25 -16.58 -13.56
CA LYS A 78 6.17 -17.36 -12.96
C LYS A 78 6.83 -18.56 -12.28
N PHE A 79 6.86 -18.57 -10.95
CA PHE A 79 7.28 -19.75 -10.22
C PHE A 79 6.28 -20.88 -10.49
N LYS A 80 6.79 -22.03 -10.93
CA LYS A 80 6.00 -23.25 -11.06
C LYS A 80 6.52 -24.20 -9.99
N VAL A 81 5.71 -24.44 -8.96
CA VAL A 81 6.03 -25.43 -7.92
C VAL A 81 6.07 -26.80 -8.59
N HIS A 82 7.13 -27.57 -8.35
CA HIS A 82 7.20 -28.99 -8.73
C HIS A 82 6.54 -29.86 -7.64
N GLY A 83 5.33 -29.48 -7.22
CA GLY A 83 4.52 -30.22 -6.26
C GLY A 83 3.42 -30.96 -7.01
N GLY A 84 3.20 -32.24 -6.68
CA GLY A 84 2.03 -32.98 -7.16
C GLY A 84 0.72 -32.24 -6.88
N LYS A 85 -0.38 -32.69 -7.50
CA LYS A 85 -1.70 -32.00 -7.57
C LYS A 85 -2.19 -31.37 -6.25
N LEU A 86 -1.77 -31.89 -5.09
CA LEU A 86 -2.08 -31.40 -3.74
C LEU A 86 -1.60 -29.97 -3.44
N ALA A 87 -0.42 -29.55 -3.92
CA ALA A 87 0.09 -28.19 -3.66
C ALA A 87 -0.70 -27.11 -4.45
N LYS A 88 -1.28 -27.49 -5.59
CA LYS A 88 -2.04 -26.58 -6.45
C LYS A 88 -3.44 -26.30 -5.92
N SER A 89 -4.04 -27.24 -5.18
CA SER A 89 -5.34 -27.05 -4.53
C SER A 89 -5.28 -26.07 -3.35
N GLU A 90 -4.18 -26.08 -2.60
CA GLU A 90 -4.01 -25.22 -1.41
C GLU A 90 -3.77 -23.75 -1.81
N GLU A 91 -2.90 -23.48 -2.80
CA GLU A 91 -2.68 -22.11 -3.32
C GLU A 91 -3.95 -21.49 -3.91
N THR A 92 -4.78 -22.30 -4.59
CA THR A 92 -6.04 -21.82 -5.17
C THR A 92 -7.04 -21.46 -4.05
N ALA A 93 -7.10 -22.26 -2.99
CA ALA A 93 -7.96 -22.02 -1.82
C ALA A 93 -7.53 -20.78 -1.01
N GLU A 94 -6.23 -20.49 -0.89
CA GLU A 94 -5.73 -19.29 -0.20
C GLU A 94 -5.90 -18.00 -1.01
N SER A 95 -5.73 -18.06 -2.35
CA SER A 95 -6.05 -16.92 -3.22
C SER A 95 -7.55 -16.57 -3.20
N GLN A 96 -8.41 -17.58 -3.03
CA GLN A 96 -9.86 -17.39 -2.88
C GLN A 96 -10.24 -16.86 -1.49
N LYS A 97 -9.56 -17.29 -0.42
CA LYS A 97 -9.76 -16.76 0.95
C LYS A 97 -9.32 -15.30 1.10
N SER A 98 -8.22 -14.90 0.45
CA SER A 98 -7.76 -13.51 0.46
C SER A 98 -8.69 -12.59 -0.33
N ALA A 99 -9.21 -13.05 -1.48
CA ALA A 99 -10.22 -12.33 -2.26
C ALA A 99 -11.56 -12.18 -1.52
N ALA A 100 -11.98 -13.19 -0.76
CA ALA A 100 -13.19 -13.17 0.08
C ALA A 100 -13.05 -12.23 1.30
N ARG A 101 -11.84 -12.09 1.87
CA ARG A 101 -11.58 -11.14 2.97
C ARG A 101 -11.59 -9.69 2.50
N THR A 102 -11.00 -9.41 1.33
CA THR A 102 -11.04 -8.05 0.74
C THR A 102 -12.45 -7.61 0.32
N SER A 103 -13.37 -8.55 0.09
CA SER A 103 -14.77 -8.24 -0.22
C SER A 103 -15.66 -8.14 1.02
N ALA A 104 -15.32 -8.84 2.13
CA ALA A 104 -16.02 -8.70 3.41
C ALA A 104 -15.71 -7.35 4.12
N GLU A 105 -14.50 -6.82 3.98
CA GLU A 105 -14.11 -5.55 4.60
C GLU A 105 -14.71 -4.32 3.90
N ALA A 106 -15.07 -4.44 2.62
CA ALA A 106 -15.70 -3.38 1.83
C ALA A 106 -17.22 -3.21 2.10
N VAL A 107 -17.87 -4.14 2.80
CA VAL A 107 -19.33 -4.10 3.05
C VAL A 107 -19.69 -3.40 4.38
N LYS A 108 -18.73 -3.11 5.27
CA LYS A 108 -19.01 -2.46 6.57
C LYS A 108 -18.90 -0.93 6.56
N LYS A 109 -19.27 -0.26 5.47
CA LYS A 109 -19.69 1.15 5.57
C LYS A 109 -20.71 1.54 4.49
N PRO A 110 -21.99 1.53 4.87
CA PRO A 110 -22.86 2.69 4.65
C PRO A 110 -23.49 3.10 6.01
N ALA A 111 -23.32 4.35 6.45
CA ALA A 111 -24.26 5.46 6.28
C ALA A 111 -25.52 5.32 7.18
N GLU A 112 -25.64 6.18 8.20
CA GLU A 112 -26.85 6.78 8.85
C GLU A 112 -26.34 7.48 10.15
N ALA A 113 -26.21 8.81 10.18
CA ALA A 113 -27.13 9.79 10.78
C ALA A 113 -27.01 9.94 12.31
N GLU A 114 -26.69 11.16 12.79
CA GLU A 114 -26.96 11.56 14.17
C GLU A 114 -28.47 11.65 14.41
N PRO A 115 -28.95 11.27 15.60
CA PRO A 115 -29.60 12.30 16.44
C PRO A 115 -29.33 12.16 17.96
N THR A 116 -29.06 13.31 18.58
CA THR A 116 -29.56 13.87 19.85
C THR A 116 -30.11 12.98 20.99
N THR A 117 -29.74 13.40 22.22
CA THR A 117 -30.48 13.35 23.52
C THR A 117 -30.62 11.94 24.15
N GLU A 118 -30.45 11.64 25.45
CA GLU A 118 -30.76 12.34 26.70
C GLU A 118 -29.89 11.81 27.88
N THR A 119 -29.88 12.63 28.93
CA THR A 119 -29.53 12.47 30.36
C THR A 119 -29.51 11.08 31.02
N VAL A 120 -28.51 10.83 31.89
CA VAL A 120 -28.59 10.07 33.18
C VAL A 120 -27.42 10.53 34.08
N THR A 121 -27.55 11.56 34.93
CA THR A 121 -27.72 11.50 36.40
C THR A 121 -27.21 10.25 37.12
N THR A 122 -26.20 10.41 37.99
CA THR A 122 -26.05 9.80 39.33
C THR A 122 -24.78 10.39 39.97
N GLU A 123 -24.93 11.23 41.01
CA GLU A 123 -24.77 10.84 42.44
C GLU A 123 -23.29 10.62 42.81
N THR A 124 -22.71 11.06 43.92
CA THR A 124 -23.16 11.68 45.19
C THR A 124 -21.84 11.97 45.95
N ALA A 125 -21.53 13.24 46.28
CA ALA A 125 -21.43 13.84 47.64
C ALA A 125 -20.36 13.22 48.60
N PRO A 126 -20.08 13.78 49.80
CA PRO A 126 -19.70 15.16 50.18
C PRO A 126 -18.50 15.20 51.18
N ALA A 127 -17.90 16.37 51.42
CA ALA A 127 -17.19 16.77 52.67
C ALA A 127 -16.88 18.28 52.57
N GLU A 128 -17.53 19.15 53.36
CA GLU A 128 -17.03 19.74 54.63
C GLU A 128 -15.78 20.63 54.44
N GLU A 129 -15.61 21.83 55.00
CA GLU A 129 -16.38 22.71 55.89
C GLU A 129 -15.51 23.98 56.05
N THR A 130 -16.13 25.14 56.39
CA THR A 130 -15.55 26.31 57.11
C THR A 130 -14.40 27.12 56.47
N ALA A 131 -14.30 28.44 56.59
CA ALA A 131 -15.09 29.51 57.22
C ALA A 131 -14.63 30.85 56.59
#